data_AF-A0A3M6CL43-F1
#
_entry.id   AF-A0A3M6CL43-F1
#
_cell.length_a   1.000
_cell.length_b   1.000
_cell.length_c   1.000
_cell.angle_alpha   90.00
_cell.angle_beta   90.00
_cell.angle_gamma   90.00
#
_symmetry.space_group_name_H-M   'P 1'
#
loop_
_entity.id
_entity.type
_entity.pdbx_description
1 polymer ?
#
loop_
_entity_poly.entity_id
_entity_poly.type
_entity_poly.pdbx_seq_one_letter_code
_entity_poly.pdbx_strand_id
1 'polypeptide(L)' 'MPGPHEKMLGGHCVLAVGYNDAHQHFILRNSWGAGWGMDGYFTLPYSYLLDENLSTDFWTIRVVAG' A
#
# COMPACT_ATOMS: atom_id res chain seq x y z
N MET A 1 3.04 -12.24 0.83
CA MET A 1 2.27 -12.73 -0.34
C MET A 1 1.03 -13.43 0.17
N PRO A 2 -0.11 -13.34 -0.53
CA PRO A 2 -1.30 -14.07 -0.16
C PRO A 2 -1.01 -15.58 -0.08
N GLY A 3 -1.63 -16.26 0.88
CA GLY A 3 -1.51 -17.70 1.04
C GLY A 3 -2.23 -18.47 -0.09
N PRO A 4 -1.87 -19.74 -0.35
CA PRO A 4 -2.43 -20.55 -1.45
C PRO A 4 -3.93 -20.83 -1.31
N HIS A 5 -4.51 -20.60 -0.13
CA HIS A 5 -5.94 -20.81 0.16
C HIS A 5 -6.66 -19.51 0.55
N GLU A 6 -5.98 -18.37 0.50
CA GLU A 6 -6.64 -17.08 0.71
C GLU A 6 -7.48 -16.71 -0.52
N LYS A 7 -8.63 -16.07 -0.26
CA LYS A 7 -9.56 -15.65 -1.31
C LYS A 7 -9.41 -14.15 -1.55
N MET A 8 -9.31 -13.76 -2.82
CA MET A 8 -9.43 -12.36 -3.21
C MET A 8 -10.84 -11.86 -2.86
N LEU A 9 -10.91 -10.82 -2.01
CA LEU A 9 -12.18 -10.22 -1.60
C LEU A 9 -12.56 -9.02 -2.48
N GLY A 10 -11.58 -8.34 -3.06
CA GLY A 10 -11.78 -7.17 -3.92
C GLY A 10 -10.50 -6.37 -4.10
N GLY A 11 -10.61 -5.24 -4.81
CA GLY A 11 -9.55 -4.25 -4.95
C GLY A 11 -9.67 -3.14 -3.91
N HIS A 12 -8.54 -2.49 -3.59
CA HIS A 12 -8.48 -1.36 -2.67
C HIS A 12 -7.43 -0.35 -3.15
N CYS A 13 -7.67 0.93 -2.92
CA CYS A 13 -6.74 2.01 -3.26
C CYS A 13 -6.35 2.78 -1.99
N VAL A 14 -5.05 3.00 -1.83
CA VAL A 14 -4.45 3.62 -0.64
C VAL A 14 -3.30 4.54 -1.06
N LEU A 15 -2.86 5.40 -0.15
CA LEU A 15 -1.78 6.34 -0.41
C LEU A 15 -0.45 5.81 0.12
N ALA A 16 0.53 5.65 -0.75
CA ALA A 16 1.92 5.45 -0.34
C ALA A 16 2.50 6.75 0.22
N VAL A 17 3.03 6.70 1.45
CA VAL A 17 3.55 7.88 2.18
C VAL A 17 5.01 7.74 2.61
N GLY A 18 5.62 6.58 2.39
CA GLY A 18 7.03 6.34 2.71
C GLY A 18 7.46 4.91 2.44
N TYR A 19 8.71 4.60 2.76
CA TYR A 19 9.30 3.28 2.62
C TYR A 19 10.40 3.06 3.66
N ASN A 20 10.76 1.81 3.91
CA ASN A 20 11.84 1.41 4.81
C ASN A 20 12.67 0.30 4.16
N ASP A 21 13.88 0.65 3.72
CA ASP A 21 14.75 -0.30 3.01
C ASP A 21 15.34 -1.37 3.94
N ALA A 22 15.53 -1.09 5.22
CA ALA A 22 16.03 -2.12 6.15
C ALA A 22 15.02 -3.28 6.30
N HIS A 23 13.74 -2.99 6.14
CA HIS A 23 12.65 -3.96 6.23
C HIS A 23 12.00 -4.29 4.88
N GLN A 24 12.43 -3.65 3.78
CA GLN A 24 11.90 -3.82 2.43
C GLN A 24 10.38 -3.64 2.33
N HIS A 25 9.84 -2.62 3.03
CA HIS A 25 8.40 -2.36 3.12
C HIS A 25 8.04 -0.92 2.73
N PHE A 26 6.92 -0.75 2.04
CA PHE A 26 6.24 0.53 1.89
C PHE A 26 5.39 0.85 3.12
N ILE A 27 5.21 2.13 3.42
CA ILE A 27 4.31 2.64 4.44
C ILE A 27 3.11 3.26 3.72
N LEU A 28 1.91 2.75 4.01
CA LEU A 28 0.68 3.11 3.33
C LEU A 28 -0.33 3.70 4.33
N ARG A 29 -0.98 4.80 3.95
CA ARG A 29 -2.09 5.39 4.71
C ARG A 29 -3.41 4.78 4.21
N ASN A 30 -4.16 4.17 5.12
CA ASN A 30 -5.47 3.60 4.83
C ASN A 30 -6.60 4.62 5.08
N SER A 31 -7.83 4.24 4.73
CA SER A 31 -9.05 5.05 4.85
C SER A 31 -10.09 4.48 5.83
N TRP A 32 -9.69 3.55 6.71
CA TRP A 32 -10.58 2.89 7.67
C TRP A 32 -10.58 3.52 9.08
N GLY A 33 -10.08 4.74 9.20
CA GLY A 33 -10.01 5.49 10.46
C GLY A 33 -8.74 5.20 11.29
N ALA A 34 -8.46 6.09 12.24
CA ALA A 34 -7.24 6.03 13.06
C ALA A 34 -7.20 4.85 14.04
N GLY A 35 -8.36 4.30 14.43
CA GLY A 35 -8.42 3.13 15.32
C GLY A 35 -8.01 1.81 14.66
N TRP A 36 -7.69 1.80 13.36
CA TRP A 36 -7.32 0.61 12.61
C TRP A 36 -5.81 0.56 12.34
N GLY A 37 -5.21 -0.63 12.46
CA GLY A 37 -3.80 -0.84 12.13
C GLY A 37 -2.87 -0.04 13.04
N MET A 38 -1.91 0.65 12.43
CA MET A 38 -0.94 1.52 13.10
C MET A 38 -1.41 2.98 13.01
N ASP A 39 -2.38 3.38 13.83
CA ASP A 39 -2.98 4.74 13.79
C ASP A 39 -3.55 5.13 12.41
N GLY A 40 -4.15 4.17 11.69
CA GLY A 40 -4.68 4.31 10.33
C GLY A 40 -3.69 3.94 9.22
N TYR A 41 -2.50 3.47 9.55
CA TYR A 41 -1.45 3.08 8.61
C TYR A 41 -1.22 1.57 8.63
N PHE A 42 -0.55 1.08 7.59
CA PHE A 42 -0.02 -0.27 7.52
C PHE A 42 1.23 -0.31 6.65
N THR A 43 1.95 -1.42 6.71
CA THR A 43 3.09 -1.66 5.82
C THR A 43 2.76 -2.73 4.79
N LEU A 44 3.33 -2.60 3.60
CA LEU A 44 3.22 -3.58 2.54
C LEU A 44 4.61 -3.97 2.02
N PRO A 45 4.95 -5.27 1.91
CA PRO A 45 6.25 -5.67 1.37
C PRO A 45 6.47 -5.16 -0.04
N TYR A 46 7.72 -4.84 -0.39
CA TYR A 46 8.09 -4.43 -1.75
C TYR A 46 7.65 -5.48 -2.78
N SER A 47 7.83 -6.76 -2.47
CA SER A 47 7.42 -7.87 -3.34
C SER A 47 5.92 -7.92 -3.63
N TYR A 48 5.07 -7.39 -2.74
CA TYR A 48 3.63 -7.33 -2.99
C TYR A 48 3.30 -6.18 -3.95
N LEU A 49 3.82 -4.97 -3.68
CA LEU A 49 3.53 -3.78 -4.50
C LEU A 49 4.24 -3.80 -5.86
N LEU A 50 5.23 -4.67 -6.05
CA LEU A 50 5.95 -4.82 -7.32
C LEU A 50 5.49 -6.04 -8.12
N ASP A 51 4.54 -6.84 -7.60
CA ASP A 51 3.91 -7.92 -8.35
C ASP A 51 2.75 -7.34 -9.20
N GLU A 52 2.88 -7.49 -10.51
CA GLU A 52 1.91 -7.02 -11.51
C GLU A 52 0.53 -7.71 -11.40
N ASN A 53 0.46 -8.86 -10.73
CA ASN A 53 -0.81 -9.56 -10.49
C ASN A 53 -1.52 -9.07 -9.23
N LEU A 54 -0.83 -8.32 -8.35
CA LEU A 54 -1.34 -7.90 -7.05
C LEU A 54 -1.55 -6.39 -6.93
N SER A 55 -0.96 -5.60 -7.83
CA SER A 55 -1.02 -4.14 -7.78
C SER A 55 -0.92 -3.53 -9.17
N THR A 56 -1.64 -2.43 -9.37
CA THR A 56 -1.73 -1.70 -10.63
C THR A 56 -2.08 -0.22 -10.36
N ASP A 57 -2.14 0.58 -11.42
CA ASP A 57 -2.71 1.93 -11.44
C ASP A 57 -2.01 2.93 -10.50
N PHE A 58 -0.68 2.99 -10.60
CA PHE A 58 0.14 3.91 -9.82
C PHE A 58 0.06 5.34 -10.35
N TRP A 59 -0.33 6.28 -9.48
CA TRP A 59 -0.45 7.71 -9.80
C TRP A 59 0.40 8.58 -8.87
N THR A 60 0.85 9.72 -9.39
CA THR A 60 1.42 10.81 -8.56
C THR A 60 0.69 12.10 -8.86
N ILE A 61 0.49 12.92 -7.82
CA ILE A 61 -0.08 14.27 -7.94
C ILE A 61 1.02 15.26 -7.58
N ARG A 62 1.19 16.30 -8.40
CA ARG A 62 2.17 17.37 -8.18
C ARG A 62 1.50 18.72 -8.40
N VAL A 63 1.70 19.64 -7.47
CA VAL A 63 1.32 21.05 -7.65
C VAL A 63 2.48 21.76 -8.32
N VAL A 64 2.22 22.43 -9.44
CA VAL A 64 3.22 23.26 -10.14
C VAL A 64 2.95 24.71 -9.75
N ALA A 65 3.85 25.32 -8.99
CA ALA A 65 3.81 26.74 -8.70
C ALA A 65 4.31 27.52 -9.94
N GLY A 66 3.58 28.57 -10.31
CA GLY A 66 3.99 29.52 -11.35
C GLY A 66 4.95 30.58 -10.83
#